data_AF-A0A954W603-F1
#
_entry.id   AF-A0A954W603-F1
#
_cell.length_a   1.000
_cell.length_b   1.000
_cell.length_c   1.000
_cell.angle_alpha   90.00
_cell.angle_beta   90.00
_cell.angle_gamma   90.00
#
_symmetry.space_group_name_H-M   'P 1'
#
loop_
_entity.id
_entity.type
_entity.pdbx_description
1 polymer ?
#
loop_
_entity_poly.entity_id
_entity_poly.type
_entity_poly.pdbx_seq_one_letter_code
_entity_poly.pdbx_strand_id
1 'polypeptide(L)'
;AIEPGGVNDACIFGPFENPVSEQAGSHPSKPSSYIRTSQFCGECHDVTNPEGIRLEEAFSEWHNSPAAKNGITCHHCHMGPVQGLPIPEDHRPLGPAAVVPGIPEDQMPLRRLSDHTFAGPDYSLLPDTEFPLKLDWMYEVDYRDPSKLTPYQQRTLLELRRSNRESNAIYNAKRYELLRNGARIKVTHPSAARPADPLPVRVDVVSTTAGHSFPTGFTAERQLWISVELRDPSGKVVFASGDLDHNADLRDDHSHEVLAGKIPRDRYLMNFQNKFTALTNKGTDRTVVLSVNRHLAPLSVLRPANGISASFGRPAGFRIAKASIPPLKTIGREYPIRAGECRGPHHLHVRLNFRHLPPTLLDHIGVPHLKHLLEVVVIDEYQCVVHIGP
;
A
#
# COMPACT_ATOMS: atom_id res chain seq x y z
N ALA A 1 -22.66 31.44 12.45
CA ALA A 1 -21.35 31.68 13.08
C ALA A 1 -21.06 30.48 13.97
N ILE A 2 -19.86 29.91 13.92
CA ILE A 2 -19.47 28.83 14.85
C ILE A 2 -18.99 29.52 16.12
N GLU A 3 -19.74 29.41 17.22
CA GLU A 3 -19.29 29.94 18.51
C GLU A 3 -18.26 28.98 19.14
N PRO A 4 -17.08 29.48 19.55
CA PRO A 4 -16.10 28.68 20.27
C PRO A 4 -16.72 28.08 21.55
N GLY A 5 -16.66 26.76 21.71
CA GLY A 5 -17.29 26.04 22.82
C GLY A 5 -18.69 25.47 22.52
N GLY A 6 -19.34 25.88 21.42
CA GLY A 6 -20.65 25.39 21.00
C GLY A 6 -20.66 23.99 20.36
N VAL A 7 -19.53 23.26 20.36
CA VAL A 7 -19.49 21.84 19.93
C VAL A 7 -20.44 21.00 20.79
N ASN A 8 -20.69 21.41 22.03
CA ASN A 8 -21.65 20.75 22.92
C ASN A 8 -23.11 20.97 22.52
N ASP A 9 -23.42 21.98 21.70
CA ASP A 9 -24.78 22.31 21.25
C ASP A 9 -25.13 21.65 19.91
N ALA A 10 -24.13 21.19 19.16
CA ALA A 10 -24.32 20.53 17.87
C ALA A 10 -24.50 19.01 18.03
N CYS A 11 -25.51 18.45 17.35
CA CYS A 11 -25.71 17.01 17.32
C CYS A 11 -24.58 16.32 16.53
N ILE A 12 -23.86 15.41 17.18
CA ILE A 12 -22.80 14.61 16.56
C ILE A 12 -23.38 13.30 16.03
N PHE A 13 -22.97 12.91 14.83
CA PHE A 13 -23.47 11.70 14.18
C PHE A 13 -22.47 10.56 14.30
N GLY A 14 -22.95 9.37 14.68
CA GLY A 14 -22.13 8.18 14.87
C GLY A 14 -22.73 6.92 14.25
N PRO A 15 -22.01 5.79 14.29
CA PRO A 15 -22.48 4.53 13.68
C PRO A 15 -23.54 3.79 14.52
N PHE A 16 -23.78 4.22 15.76
CA PHE A 16 -24.61 3.49 16.72
C PHE A 16 -26.03 4.04 16.83
N GLU A 17 -27.03 3.14 16.83
CA GLU A 17 -28.46 3.48 16.92
C GLU A 17 -28.91 3.95 18.30
N ASN A 18 -28.19 3.57 19.35
CA ASN A 18 -28.45 3.92 20.75
C ASN A 18 -27.31 4.77 21.33
N PRO A 19 -27.18 6.05 20.95
CA PRO A 19 -26.21 6.96 21.56
C PRO A 19 -26.46 7.13 23.06
N VAL A 20 -25.39 7.29 23.86
CA VAL A 20 -25.48 7.45 25.33
C VAL A 20 -25.11 8.88 25.73
N SER A 21 -25.65 9.88 25.03
CA SER A 21 -25.20 11.26 25.19
C SER A 21 -25.77 11.98 26.42
N GLU A 22 -27.05 11.78 26.70
CA GLU A 22 -27.81 12.58 27.67
C GLU A 22 -27.48 12.24 29.13
N GLN A 23 -27.08 10.99 29.40
CA GLN A 23 -26.82 10.50 30.75
C GLN A 23 -25.39 10.81 31.24
N ALA A 24 -24.48 11.16 30.33
CA ALA A 24 -23.05 11.34 30.62
C ALA A 24 -22.57 12.80 30.53
N GLY A 25 -23.46 13.78 30.37
CA GLY A 25 -23.09 15.20 30.24
C GLY A 25 -22.33 15.52 28.95
N SER A 26 -22.59 14.76 27.88
CA SER A 26 -21.92 14.91 26.58
C SER A 26 -22.83 15.57 25.54
N HIS A 27 -22.25 16.00 24.40
CA HIS A 27 -22.99 16.59 23.28
C HIS A 27 -24.14 15.68 22.80
N PRO A 28 -25.28 16.21 22.33
CA PRO A 28 -26.32 15.40 21.69
C PRO A 28 -25.75 14.53 20.57
N SER A 29 -26.25 13.31 20.40
CA SER A 29 -25.79 12.45 19.31
C SER A 29 -26.89 11.60 18.68
N LYS A 30 -26.72 11.25 17.40
CA LYS A 30 -27.68 10.48 16.60
C LYS A 30 -26.97 9.48 15.68
N PRO A 31 -27.63 8.37 15.31
CA PRO A 31 -27.09 7.47 14.29
C PRO A 31 -27.00 8.15 12.93
N SER A 32 -25.99 7.78 12.15
CA SER A 32 -25.88 8.03 10.71
C SER A 32 -25.67 6.72 9.98
N SER A 33 -26.62 6.40 9.09
CA SER A 33 -26.49 5.24 8.20
C SER A 33 -25.36 5.41 7.19
N TYR A 34 -25.04 6.66 6.81
CA TYR A 34 -24.03 6.97 5.81
C TYR A 34 -22.62 6.55 6.22
N ILE A 35 -22.23 6.81 7.48
CA ILE A 35 -20.89 6.48 8.01
C ILE A 35 -20.61 4.96 7.96
N ARG A 36 -21.64 4.13 7.93
CA ARG A 36 -21.52 2.67 7.87
C ARG A 36 -21.37 2.14 6.43
N THR A 37 -21.49 3.01 5.43
CA THR A 37 -21.43 2.63 4.02
C THR A 37 -20.03 2.82 3.43
N SER A 38 -19.68 2.07 2.40
CA SER A 38 -18.42 2.30 1.67
C SER A 38 -18.38 3.65 0.95
N GLN A 39 -19.53 4.29 0.70
CA GLN A 39 -19.60 5.63 0.10
C GLN A 39 -18.89 6.67 0.97
N PHE A 40 -18.92 6.51 2.30
CA PHE A 40 -18.17 7.36 3.23
C PHE A 40 -16.67 7.33 2.92
N CYS A 41 -16.11 6.15 2.63
CA CYS A 41 -14.71 6.01 2.23
C CYS A 41 -14.46 6.56 0.81
N GLY A 42 -15.48 6.48 -0.07
CA GLY A 42 -15.42 6.93 -1.46
C GLY A 42 -15.29 8.44 -1.65
N GLU A 43 -15.58 9.25 -0.63
CA GLU A 43 -15.36 10.70 -0.69
C GLU A 43 -13.88 11.06 -0.88
N CYS A 44 -12.98 10.23 -0.36
CA CYS A 44 -11.53 10.44 -0.44
C CYS A 44 -10.81 9.38 -1.27
N HIS A 45 -11.29 8.13 -1.31
CA HIS A 45 -10.63 7.01 -1.99
C HIS A 45 -11.07 6.81 -3.46
N ASP A 46 -11.46 7.90 -4.13
CA ASP A 46 -11.68 7.98 -5.58
C ASP A 46 -11.19 9.33 -6.12
N VAL A 47 -9.89 9.44 -6.36
CA VAL A 47 -9.22 10.70 -6.69
C VAL A 47 -9.09 10.85 -8.19
N THR A 48 -9.76 11.87 -8.74
CA THR A 48 -9.61 12.28 -10.14
C THR A 48 -9.02 13.68 -10.19
N ASN A 49 -7.99 13.87 -11.01
CA ASN A 49 -7.39 15.18 -11.17
C ASN A 49 -8.24 16.10 -12.09
N PRO A 50 -7.96 17.41 -12.14
CA PRO A 50 -8.76 18.36 -12.94
C PRO A 50 -8.84 18.01 -14.44
N GLU A 51 -7.80 17.37 -15.00
CA GLU A 51 -7.78 16.93 -16.39
C GLU A 51 -8.60 15.64 -16.65
N GLY A 52 -9.16 15.01 -15.61
CA GLY A 52 -9.94 13.78 -15.71
C GLY A 52 -9.10 12.49 -15.67
N ILE A 53 -7.84 12.57 -15.25
CA ILE A 53 -7.02 11.40 -14.94
C ILE A 53 -7.47 10.86 -13.59
N ARG A 54 -7.88 9.60 -13.56
CA ARG A 54 -8.18 8.89 -12.33
C ARG A 54 -6.88 8.43 -11.69
N LEU A 55 -6.45 9.12 -10.64
CA LEU A 55 -5.18 8.86 -9.93
C LEU A 55 -5.34 7.74 -8.89
N GLU A 56 -6.50 7.69 -8.23
CA GLU A 56 -6.88 6.63 -7.32
C GLU A 56 -8.30 6.19 -7.64
N GLU A 57 -8.56 4.88 -7.68
CA GLU A 57 -9.85 4.32 -8.08
C GLU A 57 -10.37 3.28 -7.10
N ALA A 58 -9.88 3.26 -5.86
CA ALA A 58 -10.15 2.18 -4.90
C ALA A 58 -11.67 2.00 -4.64
N PHE A 59 -12.41 3.10 -4.47
CA PHE A 59 -13.86 3.03 -4.32
C PHE A 59 -14.57 2.53 -5.58
N SER A 60 -14.21 3.03 -6.76
CA SER A 60 -14.80 2.55 -8.01
C SER A 60 -14.46 1.10 -8.33
N GLU A 61 -13.25 0.64 -8.00
CA GLU A 61 -12.88 -0.76 -8.07
C GLU A 61 -13.74 -1.59 -7.12
N TRP A 62 -13.96 -1.11 -5.89
CA TRP A 62 -14.89 -1.70 -4.95
C TRP A 62 -16.32 -1.76 -5.46
N HIS A 63 -16.86 -0.65 -5.95
CA HIS A 63 -18.23 -0.55 -6.40
C HIS A 63 -18.56 -1.57 -7.51
N ASN A 64 -17.58 -1.90 -8.35
CA ASN A 64 -17.72 -2.85 -9.45
C ASN A 64 -17.33 -4.30 -9.10
N SER A 65 -16.96 -4.59 -7.85
CA SER A 65 -16.40 -5.87 -7.44
C SER A 65 -17.43 -6.88 -6.95
N PRO A 66 -17.03 -8.16 -6.78
CA PRO A 66 -17.84 -9.14 -6.07
C PRO A 66 -18.20 -8.74 -4.63
N ALA A 67 -17.32 -8.01 -3.92
CA ALA A 67 -17.58 -7.57 -2.55
C ALA A 67 -18.80 -6.63 -2.49
N ALA A 68 -18.85 -5.60 -3.33
CA ALA A 68 -19.99 -4.68 -3.35
C ALA A 68 -21.30 -5.40 -3.70
N LYS A 69 -21.27 -6.33 -4.66
CA LYS A 69 -22.43 -7.16 -5.03
C LYS A 69 -22.94 -8.02 -3.88
N ASN A 70 -22.05 -8.44 -2.99
CA ASN A 70 -22.36 -9.29 -1.83
C ASN A 70 -22.54 -8.48 -0.53
N GLY A 71 -22.64 -7.15 -0.59
CA GLY A 71 -22.82 -6.30 0.59
C GLY A 71 -21.59 -6.22 1.51
N ILE A 72 -20.41 -6.61 1.03
CA ILE A 72 -19.17 -6.50 1.80
C ILE A 72 -18.63 -5.07 1.66
N THR A 73 -18.63 -4.31 2.77
CA THR A 73 -18.18 -2.91 2.80
C THR A 73 -16.69 -2.79 3.07
N CYS A 74 -16.11 -1.61 2.83
CA CYS A 74 -14.73 -1.29 3.21
C CYS A 74 -14.47 -1.57 4.70
N HIS A 75 -15.44 -1.24 5.55
CA HIS A 75 -15.42 -1.44 7.00
C HIS A 75 -15.21 -2.91 7.38
N HIS A 76 -15.78 -3.86 6.62
CA HIS A 76 -15.63 -5.30 6.93
C HIS A 76 -14.18 -5.76 6.86
N CYS A 77 -13.39 -5.25 5.91
CA CYS A 77 -11.99 -5.65 5.74
C CYS A 77 -10.99 -4.74 6.47
N HIS A 78 -11.22 -3.43 6.51
CA HIS A 78 -10.25 -2.46 7.03
C HIS A 78 -10.48 -2.06 8.50
N MET A 79 -11.67 -2.33 9.04
CA MET A 79 -12.01 -2.03 10.43
C MET A 79 -12.39 -3.28 11.23
N GLY A 80 -12.20 -4.46 10.63
CA GLY A 80 -12.30 -5.73 11.34
C GLY A 80 -11.13 -5.94 12.31
N PRO A 81 -11.22 -6.91 13.22
CA PRO A 81 -10.13 -7.22 14.15
C PRO A 81 -8.86 -7.74 13.44
N VAL A 82 -9.02 -8.30 12.24
CA VAL A 82 -7.93 -8.78 11.37
C VAL A 82 -8.01 -8.02 10.05
N GLN A 83 -6.93 -7.32 9.69
CA GLN A 83 -6.87 -6.48 8.50
C GLN A 83 -6.92 -7.32 7.21
N GLY A 84 -7.72 -6.88 6.24
CA GLY A 84 -7.86 -7.49 4.92
C GLY A 84 -8.86 -8.64 4.84
N LEU A 85 -9.37 -9.16 5.97
CA LEU A 85 -10.39 -10.20 5.98
C LEU A 85 -11.80 -9.61 6.19
N PRO A 86 -12.81 -10.02 5.41
CA PRO A 86 -14.15 -9.46 5.50
C PRO A 86 -14.88 -9.98 6.74
N ILE A 87 -14.71 -9.31 7.89
CA ILE A 87 -15.37 -9.65 9.15
C ILE A 87 -16.56 -8.68 9.38
N PRO A 88 -17.80 -9.18 9.25
CA PRO A 88 -19.01 -8.40 9.50
C PRO A 88 -19.07 -7.86 10.92
N GLU A 89 -19.76 -6.73 11.12
CA GLU A 89 -19.84 -6.04 12.42
C GLU A 89 -20.36 -6.92 13.56
N ASP A 90 -21.37 -7.74 13.30
CA ASP A 90 -22.00 -8.65 14.26
C ASP A 90 -21.10 -9.82 14.71
N HIS A 91 -20.04 -10.12 13.96
CA HIS A 91 -19.04 -11.14 14.28
C HIS A 91 -17.82 -10.57 15.02
N ARG A 92 -17.78 -9.25 15.26
CA ARG A 92 -16.66 -8.60 15.96
C ARG A 92 -16.75 -8.78 17.47
N PRO A 93 -15.62 -8.74 18.19
CA PRO A 93 -15.63 -8.78 19.65
C PRO A 93 -16.48 -7.64 20.23
N LEU A 94 -17.21 -7.96 21.31
CA LEU A 94 -17.92 -6.98 22.12
C LEU A 94 -16.97 -6.46 23.20
N GLY A 95 -16.95 -5.15 23.42
CA GLY A 95 -16.19 -4.50 24.47
C GLY A 95 -16.58 -3.04 24.65
N PRO A 96 -16.04 -2.34 25.67
CA PRO A 96 -16.22 -0.91 25.79
C PRO A 96 -15.57 -0.19 24.60
N ALA A 97 -16.28 0.76 24.00
CA ALA A 97 -15.76 1.53 22.86
C ALA A 97 -14.86 2.71 23.26
N ALA A 98 -14.86 3.08 24.54
CA ALA A 98 -14.04 4.16 25.08
C ALA A 98 -13.79 3.93 26.57
N VAL A 99 -12.66 4.43 27.05
CA VAL A 99 -12.40 4.60 28.48
C VAL A 99 -12.71 6.05 28.81
N VAL A 100 -13.70 6.30 29.66
CA VAL A 100 -14.08 7.66 30.08
C VAL A 100 -13.63 7.87 31.53
N PRO A 101 -12.75 8.85 31.80
CA PRO A 101 -12.30 9.14 33.14
C PRO A 101 -13.47 9.38 34.10
N GLY A 102 -13.46 8.69 35.25
CA GLY A 102 -14.50 8.82 36.27
C GLY A 102 -15.77 7.98 36.02
N ILE A 103 -15.90 7.28 34.89
CA ILE A 103 -17.00 6.35 34.62
C ILE A 103 -16.47 4.91 34.71
N PRO A 104 -17.00 4.08 35.62
CA PRO A 104 -16.66 2.66 35.69
C PRO A 104 -16.95 1.89 34.38
N GLU A 105 -16.09 0.94 34.02
CA GLU A 105 -16.18 0.19 32.75
C GLU A 105 -17.48 -0.63 32.64
N ASP A 106 -18.00 -1.14 33.76
CA ASP A 106 -19.26 -1.89 33.82
C ASP A 106 -20.51 -1.03 33.57
N GLN A 107 -20.37 0.30 33.65
CA GLN A 107 -21.43 1.26 33.28
C GLN A 107 -21.37 1.64 31.80
N MET A 108 -20.30 1.26 31.08
CA MET A 108 -20.14 1.59 29.67
C MET A 108 -20.88 0.56 28.80
N PRO A 109 -21.66 0.99 27.79
CA PRO A 109 -22.33 0.07 26.90
C PRO A 109 -21.30 -0.72 26.08
N LEU A 110 -21.47 -2.04 26.02
CA LEU A 110 -20.68 -2.88 25.14
C LEU A 110 -21.04 -2.62 23.67
N ARG A 111 -20.02 -2.48 22.84
CA ARG A 111 -20.12 -2.23 21.39
C ARG A 111 -19.32 -3.26 20.63
N ARG A 112 -19.72 -3.52 19.38
CA ARG A 112 -18.88 -4.25 18.42
C ARG A 112 -17.65 -3.39 18.13
N LEU A 113 -16.47 -3.91 18.48
CA LEU A 113 -15.24 -3.16 18.37
C LEU A 113 -14.79 -3.11 16.91
N SER A 114 -14.40 -1.91 16.48
CA SER A 114 -13.86 -1.66 15.14
C SER A 114 -12.44 -1.15 15.27
N ASP A 115 -11.54 -1.73 14.48
CA ASP A 115 -10.14 -1.30 14.39
C ASP A 115 -10.09 0.02 13.60
N HIS A 116 -9.51 1.06 14.18
CA HIS A 116 -9.35 2.39 13.56
C HIS A 116 -7.89 2.68 13.19
N THR A 117 -7.04 1.65 13.09
CA THR A 117 -5.69 1.81 12.55
C THR A 117 -5.70 2.11 11.06
N PHE A 118 -6.76 1.70 10.35
CA PHE A 118 -6.95 1.90 8.91
C PHE A 118 -5.70 1.56 8.11
N ALA A 119 -5.06 0.45 8.47
CA ALA A 119 -3.79 0.09 7.88
C ALA A 119 -3.91 0.01 6.36
N GLY A 120 -2.99 0.69 5.69
CA GLY A 120 -2.74 0.58 4.26
C GLY A 120 -1.44 -0.17 4.00
N PRO A 121 -0.94 -0.13 2.76
CA PRO A 121 0.34 -0.71 2.40
C PRO A 121 1.55 0.18 2.75
N ASP A 122 1.30 1.44 3.12
CA ASP A 122 2.34 2.46 3.32
C ASP A 122 2.86 2.49 4.76
N TYR A 123 4.01 3.12 4.95
CA TYR A 123 4.64 3.33 6.25
C TYR A 123 5.44 4.64 6.25
N SER A 124 5.79 5.12 7.44
CA SER A 124 6.51 6.38 7.57
C SER A 124 7.96 6.26 7.14
N LEU A 125 8.38 7.13 6.21
CA LEU A 125 9.79 7.47 5.96
C LEU A 125 10.24 8.69 6.77
N LEU A 126 9.33 9.30 7.53
CA LEU A 126 9.60 10.43 8.40
C LEU A 126 10.17 9.94 9.75
N PRO A 127 11.04 10.74 10.39
CA PRO A 127 11.59 10.40 11.69
C PRO A 127 10.49 10.33 12.76
N ASP A 128 10.79 9.64 13.86
CA ASP A 128 9.93 9.49 15.05
C ASP A 128 9.59 10.82 15.77
N THR A 129 10.11 11.94 15.29
CA THR A 129 9.82 13.29 15.76
C THR A 129 8.70 13.96 14.94
N GLU A 130 8.39 13.44 13.76
CA GLU A 130 7.49 14.07 12.79
C GLU A 130 6.20 13.26 12.56
N PHE A 131 6.21 11.95 12.80
CA PHE A 131 5.05 11.09 12.54
C PHE A 131 4.93 9.93 13.55
N PRO A 132 3.71 9.55 13.98
CA PRO A 132 2.41 10.14 13.61
C PRO A 132 2.05 11.45 14.31
N LEU A 133 2.62 11.72 15.49
CA LEU A 133 2.34 12.92 16.25
C LEU A 133 3.51 13.91 16.16
N LYS A 134 3.18 15.20 16.24
CA LYS A 134 4.14 16.30 16.34
C LYS A 134 3.63 17.31 17.35
N LEU A 135 4.53 17.87 18.17
CA LEU A 135 4.17 18.87 19.17
C LEU A 135 4.19 20.27 18.57
N ASP A 136 3.25 21.13 18.98
CA ASP A 136 3.10 22.49 18.41
C ASP A 136 4.38 23.34 18.55
N TRP A 137 5.06 23.27 19.69
CA TRP A 137 6.28 24.05 19.91
C TRP A 137 7.41 23.66 18.94
N MET A 138 7.36 22.47 18.33
CA MET A 138 8.37 22.00 17.36
C MET A 138 8.30 22.74 16.01
N TYR A 139 7.24 23.51 15.76
CA TYR A 139 7.17 24.41 14.60
C TYR A 139 7.96 25.71 14.81
N GLU A 140 8.19 26.10 16.06
CA GLU A 140 8.78 27.39 16.43
C GLU A 140 10.25 27.27 16.85
N VAL A 141 10.65 26.08 17.31
CA VAL A 141 11.99 25.83 17.87
C VAL A 141 12.69 24.71 17.12
N ASP A 142 13.96 24.92 16.80
CA ASP A 142 14.81 23.89 16.21
C ASP A 142 15.12 22.78 17.22
N TYR A 143 14.27 21.76 17.23
CA TYR A 143 14.34 20.62 18.15
C TYR A 143 15.52 19.66 17.87
N ARG A 144 16.27 19.87 16.78
CA ARG A 144 17.43 19.05 16.41
C ARG A 144 18.66 19.41 17.24
N ASP A 145 18.65 20.56 17.91
CA ASP A 145 19.70 21.02 18.81
C ASP A 145 19.22 20.98 20.28
N PRO A 146 19.58 19.94 21.05
CA PRO A 146 19.12 19.80 22.43
C PRO A 146 19.50 20.96 23.35
N SER A 147 20.58 21.70 23.02
CA SER A 147 21.04 22.83 23.83
C SER A 147 20.09 24.03 23.81
N LYS A 148 19.22 24.10 22.79
CA LYS A 148 18.20 25.15 22.62
C LYS A 148 16.86 24.80 23.27
N LEU A 149 16.74 23.58 23.80
CA LEU A 149 15.49 23.10 24.37
C LEU A 149 15.45 23.31 25.88
N THR A 150 14.32 23.80 26.36
CA THR A 150 14.02 23.81 27.80
C THR A 150 13.90 22.38 28.34
N PRO A 151 14.07 22.15 29.65
CA PRO A 151 13.86 20.82 30.25
C PRO A 151 12.46 20.22 29.95
N TYR A 152 11.42 21.06 29.85
CA TYR A 152 10.08 20.64 29.46
C TYR A 152 10.03 20.12 28.02
N GLN A 153 10.63 20.85 27.07
CA GLN A 153 10.68 20.46 25.66
C GLN A 153 11.51 19.20 25.47
N GLN A 154 12.64 19.05 26.16
CA GLN A 154 13.44 17.82 26.09
C GLN A 154 12.65 16.59 26.57
N ARG A 155 11.93 16.70 27.69
CA ARG A 155 11.10 15.61 28.22
C ARG A 155 9.94 15.26 27.28
N THR A 156 9.18 16.25 26.84
CA THR A 156 8.02 16.01 25.95
C THR A 156 8.45 15.51 24.57
N LEU A 157 9.60 15.94 24.05
CA LEU A 157 10.20 15.38 22.83
C LEU A 157 10.55 13.90 23.01
N LEU A 158 11.12 13.51 24.16
CA LEU A 158 11.44 12.11 24.44
C LEU A 158 10.17 11.25 24.53
N GLU A 159 9.15 11.74 25.21
CA GLU A 159 7.84 11.08 25.34
C GLU A 159 7.17 10.93 23.97
N LEU A 160 7.18 11.98 23.14
CA LEU A 160 6.69 11.96 21.77
C LEU A 160 7.37 10.87 20.95
N ARG A 161 8.71 10.83 20.95
CA ARG A 161 9.47 9.85 20.18
C ARG A 161 9.17 8.42 20.61
N ARG A 162 8.98 8.18 21.91
CA ARG A 162 8.56 6.88 22.43
C ARG A 162 7.17 6.50 21.90
N SER A 163 6.21 7.39 22.06
CA SER A 163 4.82 7.17 21.60
C SER A 163 4.78 6.92 20.08
N ASN A 164 5.48 7.74 19.29
CA ASN A 164 5.52 7.60 17.85
C ASN A 164 6.16 6.27 17.40
N ARG A 165 7.23 5.81 18.07
CA ARG A 165 7.83 4.50 17.77
C ARG A 165 6.87 3.36 18.07
N GLU A 166 6.16 3.42 19.19
CA GLU A 166 5.15 2.43 19.58
C GLU A 166 4.01 2.39 18.57
N SER A 167 3.46 3.54 18.17
CA SER A 167 2.42 3.61 17.13
C SER A 167 2.90 3.08 15.78
N ASN A 168 4.09 3.48 15.33
CA ASN A 168 4.65 2.99 14.07
C ASN A 168 4.90 1.48 14.09
N ALA A 169 5.28 0.90 15.23
CA ALA A 169 5.40 -0.55 15.36
C ALA A 169 4.05 -1.26 15.18
N ILE A 170 2.97 -0.70 15.76
CA ILE A 170 1.60 -1.21 15.58
C ILE A 170 1.16 -1.10 14.12
N TYR A 171 1.35 0.06 13.48
CA TYR A 171 0.98 0.27 12.08
C TYR A 171 1.75 -0.66 11.14
N ASN A 172 3.04 -0.86 11.39
CA ASN A 172 3.85 -1.81 10.62
C ASN A 172 3.32 -3.23 10.75
N ALA A 173 2.99 -3.69 11.97
CA ALA A 173 2.40 -5.02 12.17
C ALA A 173 1.08 -5.19 11.39
N LYS A 174 0.20 -4.18 11.46
CA LYS A 174 -1.08 -4.17 10.75
C LYS A 174 -0.94 -4.12 9.23
N ARG A 175 0.06 -3.39 8.72
CA ARG A 175 0.45 -3.40 7.29
C ARG A 175 0.88 -4.80 6.83
N TYR A 176 1.71 -5.50 7.60
CA TYR A 176 2.10 -6.88 7.27
C TYR A 176 0.89 -7.84 7.28
N GLU A 177 0.01 -7.72 8.28
CA GLU A 177 -1.24 -8.49 8.36
C GLU A 177 -2.11 -8.26 7.12
N LEU A 178 -2.33 -7.00 6.74
CA LEU A 178 -3.10 -6.63 5.55
C LEU A 178 -2.50 -7.21 4.26
N LEU A 179 -1.20 -6.98 4.03
CA LEU A 179 -0.54 -7.38 2.79
C LEU A 179 -0.53 -8.90 2.60
N ARG A 180 -0.27 -9.67 3.68
CA ARG A 180 -0.30 -11.15 3.66
C ARG A 180 -1.68 -11.72 3.36
N ASN A 181 -2.74 -11.00 3.74
CA ASN A 181 -4.12 -11.39 3.44
C ASN A 181 -4.59 -10.95 2.04
N GLY A 182 -3.77 -10.21 1.28
CA GLY A 182 -4.15 -9.61 0.00
C GLY A 182 -3.96 -10.50 -1.23
N ALA A 183 -2.94 -11.36 -1.23
CA ALA A 183 -2.67 -12.32 -2.31
C ALA A 183 -1.76 -13.47 -1.84
N ARG A 184 -1.72 -14.54 -2.64
CA ARG A 184 -0.83 -15.70 -2.46
C ARG A 184 -0.28 -16.20 -3.79
N ILE A 185 0.80 -16.97 -3.75
CA ILE A 185 1.39 -17.59 -4.94
C ILE A 185 1.06 -19.08 -5.01
N LYS A 186 0.97 -19.59 -6.25
CA LYS A 186 0.96 -21.02 -6.55
C LYS A 186 2.07 -21.28 -7.57
N VAL A 187 3.01 -22.15 -7.21
CA VAL A 187 4.16 -22.51 -8.04
C VAL A 187 3.98 -23.92 -8.58
N THR A 188 4.23 -24.13 -9.86
CA THR A 188 4.21 -25.45 -10.52
C THR A 188 5.49 -25.63 -11.31
N HIS A 189 6.18 -26.74 -11.10
CA HIS A 189 7.44 -27.08 -11.75
C HIS A 189 7.66 -28.61 -11.72
N PRO A 190 8.50 -29.16 -12.62
CA PRO A 190 8.98 -30.54 -12.50
C PRO A 190 9.82 -30.72 -11.22
N SER A 191 9.69 -31.88 -10.56
CA SER A 191 10.53 -32.23 -9.39
C SER A 191 11.98 -32.58 -9.75
N ALA A 192 12.23 -32.93 -11.01
CA ALA A 192 13.54 -33.24 -11.55
C ALA A 192 13.66 -32.86 -13.03
N ALA A 193 14.89 -32.65 -13.49
CA ALA A 193 15.24 -32.44 -14.90
C ALA A 193 16.64 -33.01 -15.20
N ARG A 194 17.05 -33.11 -16.47
CA ARG A 194 18.45 -33.41 -16.83
C ARG A 194 19.24 -32.12 -17.01
N PRO A 195 20.59 -32.19 -17.03
CA PRO A 195 21.40 -31.02 -17.35
C PRO A 195 21.00 -30.39 -18.68
N ALA A 196 20.97 -29.06 -18.71
CA ALA A 196 20.55 -28.22 -19.84
C ALA A 196 19.10 -28.36 -20.33
N ASP A 197 18.31 -29.29 -19.76
CA ASP A 197 16.89 -29.43 -20.11
C ASP A 197 16.09 -28.17 -19.74
N PRO A 198 14.99 -27.90 -20.47
CA PRO A 198 13.98 -26.95 -20.02
C PRO A 198 13.42 -27.38 -18.66
N LEU A 199 13.39 -26.45 -17.72
CA LEU A 199 12.74 -26.56 -16.42
C LEU A 199 11.63 -25.50 -16.36
N PRO A 200 10.46 -25.74 -16.98
CA PRO A 200 9.38 -24.75 -16.96
C PRO A 200 8.90 -24.55 -15.52
N VAL A 201 8.97 -23.31 -15.03
CA VAL A 201 8.42 -22.92 -13.73
C VAL A 201 7.27 -21.96 -13.96
N ARG A 202 6.06 -22.36 -13.59
CA ARG A 202 4.88 -21.49 -13.63
C ARG A 202 4.62 -20.90 -12.24
N VAL A 203 4.48 -19.59 -12.19
CA VAL A 203 4.06 -18.87 -10.98
C VAL A 203 2.73 -18.18 -11.27
N ASP A 204 1.69 -18.57 -10.53
CA ASP A 204 0.38 -17.93 -10.52
C ASP A 204 0.23 -17.09 -9.24
N VAL A 205 -0.17 -15.84 -9.39
CA VAL A 205 -0.51 -14.94 -8.28
C VAL A 205 -2.02 -14.86 -8.17
N VAL A 206 -2.54 -15.28 -7.02
CA VAL A 206 -3.98 -15.35 -6.73
C VAL A 206 -4.35 -14.21 -5.79
N SER A 207 -5.14 -13.25 -6.26
CA SER A 207 -5.73 -12.24 -5.39
C SER A 207 -6.77 -12.87 -4.47
N THR A 208 -6.60 -12.71 -3.16
CA THR A 208 -7.58 -13.08 -2.14
C THR A 208 -8.53 -11.91 -1.82
N THR A 209 -8.26 -10.74 -2.38
CA THR A 209 -9.06 -9.53 -2.21
C THR A 209 -10.32 -9.59 -3.07
N ALA A 210 -11.49 -9.51 -2.43
CA ALA A 210 -12.79 -9.43 -3.11
C ALA A 210 -13.24 -7.98 -3.38
N GLY A 211 -12.61 -7.02 -2.70
CA GLY A 211 -12.96 -5.60 -2.69
C GLY A 211 -12.49 -4.86 -3.93
N HIS A 212 -11.19 -4.68 -4.11
CA HIS A 212 -10.62 -3.82 -5.16
C HIS A 212 -9.42 -4.53 -5.82
N SER A 213 -8.75 -3.87 -6.77
CA SER A 213 -7.54 -4.42 -7.39
C SER A 213 -6.39 -4.50 -6.39
N PHE A 214 -5.39 -5.34 -6.64
CA PHE A 214 -4.19 -5.43 -5.81
C PHE A 214 -2.92 -5.24 -6.67
N PRO A 215 -2.13 -4.18 -6.45
CA PRO A 215 -2.39 -3.03 -5.55
C PRO A 215 -3.55 -2.13 -6.03
N THR A 216 -4.16 -1.35 -5.13
CA THR A 216 -5.13 -0.26 -5.43
C THR A 216 -4.58 1.11 -5.00
N GLY A 217 -5.38 2.18 -5.01
CA GLY A 217 -5.03 3.55 -4.59
C GLY A 217 -4.07 4.23 -5.57
N PHE A 218 -3.06 4.92 -5.04
CA PHE A 218 -1.99 5.52 -5.86
C PHE A 218 -1.01 4.47 -6.40
N THR A 219 -1.52 3.68 -7.34
CA THR A 219 -0.90 2.45 -7.85
C THR A 219 0.33 2.66 -8.72
N ALA A 220 0.61 3.91 -9.12
CA ALA A 220 1.74 4.21 -10.01
C ALA A 220 3.11 4.06 -9.33
N GLU A 221 3.16 4.18 -8.01
CA GLU A 221 4.38 4.09 -7.21
C GLU A 221 4.50 2.71 -6.53
N ARG A 222 3.37 2.05 -6.29
CA ARG A 222 3.29 0.77 -5.58
C ARG A 222 3.80 -0.37 -6.46
N GLN A 223 4.89 -0.99 -6.03
CA GLN A 223 5.49 -2.14 -6.69
C GLN A 223 5.03 -3.44 -6.04
N LEU A 224 4.34 -4.29 -6.81
CA LEU A 224 4.02 -5.67 -6.46
C LEU A 224 4.64 -6.54 -7.54
N TRP A 225 5.57 -7.43 -7.20
CA TRP A 225 6.27 -8.22 -8.21
C TRP A 225 6.64 -9.62 -7.72
N ILE A 226 6.91 -10.50 -8.67
CA ILE A 226 7.47 -11.82 -8.39
C ILE A 226 8.98 -11.79 -8.57
N SER A 227 9.71 -12.34 -7.59
CA SER A 227 11.10 -12.76 -7.79
C SER A 227 11.18 -14.27 -7.90
N VAL A 228 11.85 -14.78 -8.94
CA VAL A 228 12.15 -16.21 -9.14
C VAL A 228 13.66 -16.37 -9.23
N GLU A 229 14.22 -17.24 -8.40
CA GLU A 229 15.63 -17.56 -8.38
C GLU A 229 15.84 -19.07 -8.36
N LEU A 230 16.72 -19.58 -9.22
CA LEU A 230 17.21 -20.95 -9.18
C LEU A 230 18.71 -20.93 -8.88
N ARG A 231 19.14 -21.57 -7.80
CA ARG A 231 20.55 -21.76 -7.45
C ARG A 231 20.99 -23.20 -7.63
N ASP A 232 22.20 -23.41 -8.10
CA ASP A 232 22.83 -24.73 -8.14
C ASP A 232 23.33 -25.15 -6.73
N PRO A 233 23.84 -26.40 -6.55
CA PRO A 233 24.33 -26.87 -5.26
C PRO A 233 25.52 -26.07 -4.70
N SER A 234 26.24 -25.31 -5.54
CA SER A 234 27.34 -24.43 -5.13
C SER A 234 26.84 -23.05 -4.66
N GLY A 235 25.53 -22.78 -4.79
CA GLY A 235 24.91 -21.50 -4.47
C GLY A 235 24.94 -20.49 -5.62
N LYS A 236 25.44 -20.87 -6.80
CA LYS A 236 25.47 -20.00 -7.97
C LYS A 236 24.07 -19.85 -8.57
N VAL A 237 23.70 -18.62 -8.89
CA VAL A 237 22.43 -18.31 -9.57
C VAL A 237 22.48 -18.81 -11.01
N VAL A 238 21.60 -19.76 -11.33
CA VAL A 238 21.38 -20.30 -12.69
C VAL A 238 20.35 -19.47 -13.44
N PHE A 239 19.33 -18.99 -12.73
CA PHE A 239 18.29 -18.12 -13.28
C PHE A 239 17.82 -17.13 -12.21
N ALA A 240 17.57 -15.88 -12.63
CA ALA A 240 16.96 -14.85 -11.81
C ALA A 240 16.04 -13.95 -12.64
N SER A 241 14.87 -13.66 -12.09
CA SER A 241 13.95 -12.62 -12.54
C SER A 241 13.32 -11.95 -11.31
N GLY A 242 13.00 -10.66 -11.40
CA GLY A 242 12.50 -9.86 -10.28
C GLY A 242 13.52 -9.54 -9.21
N ASP A 243 14.81 -9.72 -9.52
CA ASP A 243 15.97 -9.25 -8.76
C ASP A 243 16.15 -7.73 -8.92
N LEU A 244 16.84 -7.16 -7.94
CA LEU A 244 17.09 -5.73 -7.85
C LEU A 244 18.51 -5.40 -8.32
N ASP A 245 18.69 -4.24 -8.92
CA ASP A 245 20.01 -3.70 -9.25
C ASP A 245 20.70 -3.07 -8.02
N HIS A 246 21.89 -2.49 -8.21
CA HIS A 246 22.66 -1.87 -7.12
C HIS A 246 21.97 -0.67 -6.48
N ASN A 247 21.01 -0.03 -7.17
CA ASN A 247 20.19 1.07 -6.64
C ASN A 247 18.90 0.58 -5.99
N ALA A 248 18.76 -0.75 -5.84
CA ALA A 248 17.56 -1.45 -5.39
C ALA A 248 16.36 -1.31 -6.35
N ASP A 249 16.56 -0.88 -7.59
CA ASP A 249 15.50 -0.80 -8.59
C ASP A 249 15.24 -2.16 -9.22
N LEU A 250 13.99 -2.40 -9.62
CA LEU A 250 13.69 -3.52 -10.53
C LEU A 250 14.38 -3.23 -11.86
N ARG A 251 14.89 -4.28 -12.53
CA ARG A 251 15.54 -4.17 -13.86
C ARG A 251 14.54 -3.91 -14.99
N ASP A 252 13.69 -2.91 -14.83
CA ASP A 252 12.68 -2.47 -15.79
C ASP A 252 13.15 -1.25 -16.60
N ASP A 253 12.21 -0.59 -17.28
CA ASP A 253 12.45 0.59 -18.11
C ASP A 253 12.67 1.89 -17.32
N HIS A 254 12.57 1.87 -15.99
CA HIS A 254 12.88 3.00 -15.12
C HIS A 254 14.23 2.85 -14.38
N SER A 255 14.80 1.65 -14.29
CA SER A 255 16.14 1.44 -13.69
C SER A 255 17.22 2.28 -14.39
N HIS A 256 17.99 3.02 -13.60
CA HIS A 256 19.11 3.82 -14.10
C HIS A 256 20.19 2.95 -14.76
N GLU A 257 20.47 1.75 -14.23
CA GLU A 257 21.50 0.87 -14.79
C GLU A 257 21.07 0.23 -16.10
N VAL A 258 19.78 -0.12 -16.23
CA VAL A 258 19.21 -0.61 -17.50
C VAL A 258 19.22 0.50 -18.55
N LEU A 259 18.79 1.71 -18.19
CA LEU A 259 18.79 2.87 -19.10
C LEU A 259 20.21 3.26 -19.54
N ALA A 260 21.21 3.09 -18.67
CA ALA A 260 22.62 3.31 -19.00
C ALA A 260 23.28 2.15 -19.77
N GLY A 261 22.58 1.04 -20.01
CA GLY A 261 23.12 -0.14 -20.68
C GLY A 261 24.15 -0.92 -19.86
N LYS A 262 24.24 -0.68 -18.54
CA LYS A 262 25.18 -1.37 -17.66
C LYS A 262 24.75 -2.80 -17.35
N ILE A 263 23.44 -3.02 -17.26
CA ILE A 263 22.83 -4.32 -17.03
C ILE A 263 21.70 -4.54 -18.04
N PRO A 264 21.38 -5.80 -18.41
CA PRO A 264 20.25 -6.08 -19.26
C PRO A 264 18.92 -5.86 -18.52
N ARG A 265 17.91 -5.38 -19.25
CA ARG A 265 16.51 -5.36 -18.78
C ARG A 265 16.03 -6.78 -18.49
N ASP A 266 15.34 -6.98 -17.37
CA ASP A 266 14.65 -8.22 -17.08
C ASP A 266 13.41 -8.37 -17.98
N ARG A 267 13.50 -9.29 -18.95
CA ARG A 267 12.42 -9.60 -19.91
C ARG A 267 11.33 -10.47 -19.30
N TYR A 268 11.60 -11.10 -18.17
CA TYR A 268 10.71 -12.02 -17.47
C TYR A 268 10.02 -11.40 -16.26
N LEU A 269 10.41 -10.17 -15.89
CA LEU A 269 9.81 -9.41 -14.79
C LEU A 269 8.28 -9.43 -14.87
N MET A 270 7.66 -9.95 -13.82
CA MET A 270 6.23 -9.90 -13.59
C MET A 270 5.97 -8.88 -12.48
N ASN A 271 5.60 -7.67 -12.89
CA ASN A 271 5.33 -6.52 -12.02
C ASN A 271 3.90 -6.02 -12.26
N PHE A 272 3.12 -5.88 -11.18
CA PHE A 272 1.73 -5.43 -11.18
C PHE A 272 1.58 -3.94 -10.83
N GLN A 273 2.69 -3.20 -10.78
CA GLN A 273 2.71 -1.74 -10.70
C GLN A 273 2.00 -1.12 -11.90
N ASN A 274 1.02 -0.25 -11.65
CA ASN A 274 0.43 0.55 -12.71
C ASN A 274 1.47 1.58 -13.18
N LYS A 275 1.48 1.96 -14.46
CA LYS A 275 2.45 2.94 -14.95
C LYS A 275 1.77 4.12 -15.61
N PHE A 276 2.18 5.33 -15.23
CA PHE A 276 1.86 6.52 -16.01
C PHE A 276 2.46 6.37 -17.40
N THR A 277 1.62 6.55 -18.42
CA THR A 277 2.01 6.49 -19.82
C THR A 277 1.68 7.82 -20.47
N ALA A 278 2.68 8.45 -21.06
CA ALA A 278 2.55 9.73 -21.75
C ALA A 278 2.93 9.59 -23.22
N LEU A 279 2.22 10.32 -24.07
CA LEU A 279 2.54 10.47 -25.48
C LEU A 279 3.76 11.38 -25.62
N THR A 280 4.76 10.92 -26.35
CA THR A 280 5.94 11.71 -26.67
C THR A 280 5.65 12.68 -27.81
N ASN A 281 6.53 13.68 -27.96
CA ASN A 281 6.50 14.60 -29.11
C ASN A 281 6.68 13.90 -30.47
N LYS A 282 7.07 12.62 -30.50
CA LYS A 282 7.16 11.79 -31.71
C LYS A 282 5.93 10.90 -31.94
N GLY A 283 4.87 11.06 -31.14
CA GLY A 283 3.64 10.29 -31.25
C GLY A 283 3.74 8.85 -30.71
N THR A 284 4.83 8.48 -30.04
CA THR A 284 4.95 7.18 -29.36
C THR A 284 4.57 7.30 -27.89
N ASP A 285 3.91 6.29 -27.34
CA ASP A 285 3.65 6.21 -25.90
C ASP A 285 4.90 5.71 -25.16
N ARG A 286 5.19 6.29 -24.00
CA ARG A 286 6.20 5.77 -23.07
C ARG A 286 5.74 5.84 -21.62
N THR A 287 6.24 4.94 -20.80
CA THR A 287 6.13 5.01 -19.35
C THR A 287 6.92 6.21 -18.81
N VAL A 288 6.40 6.86 -17.78
CA VAL A 288 7.06 8.01 -17.15
C VAL A 288 6.96 7.92 -15.63
N VAL A 289 8.01 8.38 -14.95
CA VAL A 289 7.94 8.71 -13.52
C VAL A 289 7.42 10.15 -13.42
N LEU A 290 6.29 10.33 -12.75
CA LEU A 290 5.79 11.65 -12.41
C LEU A 290 6.23 12.00 -10.99
N SER A 291 7.36 12.69 -10.85
CA SER A 291 7.61 13.44 -9.63
C SER A 291 6.78 14.72 -9.68
N VAL A 292 5.76 14.82 -8.83
CA VAL A 292 4.96 16.05 -8.77
C VAL A 292 5.84 17.15 -8.17
N ASN A 293 6.41 18.00 -9.02
CA ASN A 293 6.68 19.39 -8.64
C ASN A 293 6.80 20.29 -9.88
N ARG A 294 5.77 21.08 -10.17
CA ARG A 294 5.86 22.10 -11.24
C ARG A 294 5.97 23.54 -10.73
N HIS A 295 6.02 23.78 -9.41
CA HIS A 295 6.39 25.09 -8.85
C HIS A 295 6.69 24.99 -7.34
N LEU A 296 7.82 25.56 -6.89
CA LEU A 296 8.20 25.70 -5.47
C LEU A 296 7.36 26.75 -4.69
N ALA A 297 6.41 27.40 -5.35
CA ALA A 297 5.43 28.26 -4.69
C ALA A 297 4.17 27.42 -4.41
N PRO A 298 3.58 27.48 -3.21
CA PRO A 298 2.34 26.78 -2.86
C PRO A 298 1.09 27.41 -3.53
N LEU A 299 1.24 27.86 -4.78
CA LEU A 299 0.11 28.23 -5.60
C LEU A 299 -0.39 26.94 -6.24
N SER A 300 -1.44 26.35 -5.66
CA SER A 300 -2.29 25.39 -6.35
C SER A 300 -2.89 26.07 -7.58
N VAL A 301 -2.15 26.13 -8.67
CA VAL A 301 -2.68 26.57 -9.96
C VAL A 301 -3.48 25.40 -10.51
N LEU A 302 -4.74 25.32 -10.08
CA LEU A 302 -5.75 24.51 -10.75
C LEU A 302 -5.91 25.07 -12.16
N ARG A 303 -5.23 24.46 -13.13
CA ARG A 303 -5.49 24.75 -14.53
C ARG A 303 -6.80 24.02 -14.89
N PRO A 304 -7.85 24.74 -15.31
CA PRO A 304 -9.04 24.08 -15.83
C PRO A 304 -8.65 23.18 -17.00
N ALA A 305 -9.27 22.01 -17.12
CA ALA A 305 -9.06 21.14 -18.28
C ALA A 305 -9.37 21.93 -19.56
N ASN A 306 -8.43 21.92 -20.51
CA ASN A 306 -8.60 22.54 -21.82
C ASN A 306 -9.33 21.63 -22.83
N GLY A 307 -9.90 20.51 -22.37
CA GLY A 307 -10.62 19.54 -23.20
C GLY A 307 -11.61 18.68 -22.38
N ILE A 308 -12.59 18.11 -23.08
CA ILE A 308 -13.69 17.31 -22.51
C ILE A 308 -13.27 15.85 -22.25
N SER A 309 -12.36 15.61 -21.31
CA SER A 309 -11.88 14.26 -20.97
C SER A 309 -13.00 13.30 -20.55
N ALA A 310 -14.06 13.80 -19.92
CA ALA A 310 -15.26 13.01 -19.58
C ALA A 310 -15.93 12.37 -20.81
N SER A 311 -15.96 13.07 -21.95
CA SER A 311 -16.56 12.53 -23.19
C SER A 311 -15.69 11.50 -23.89
N PHE A 312 -14.38 11.50 -23.63
CA PHE A 312 -13.41 10.56 -24.22
C PHE A 312 -12.99 9.44 -23.26
N GLY A 313 -13.47 9.45 -22.01
CA GLY A 313 -13.10 8.50 -20.96
C GLY A 313 -11.65 8.59 -20.49
N ARG A 314 -10.88 9.59 -20.97
CA ARG A 314 -9.49 9.88 -20.60
C ARG A 314 -9.02 11.22 -21.16
N PRO A 315 -8.02 11.88 -20.58
CA PRO A 315 -7.36 13.02 -21.21
C PRO A 315 -6.47 12.60 -22.40
N ALA A 316 -6.22 13.57 -23.29
CA ALA A 316 -5.39 13.36 -24.47
C ALA A 316 -3.91 13.22 -24.09
N GLY A 317 -3.24 12.19 -24.62
CA GLY A 317 -1.79 12.02 -24.48
C GLY A 317 -1.30 11.57 -23.10
N PHE A 318 -2.18 11.22 -22.17
CA PHE A 318 -1.82 10.68 -20.87
C PHE A 318 -2.81 9.61 -20.39
N ARG A 319 -2.30 8.51 -19.83
CA ARG A 319 -3.13 7.47 -19.19
C ARG A 319 -2.37 6.74 -18.11
N ILE A 320 -3.10 6.03 -17.25
CA ILE A 320 -2.53 4.99 -16.39
C ILE A 320 -2.69 3.65 -17.10
N ALA A 321 -1.57 2.97 -17.37
CA ALA A 321 -1.57 1.60 -17.83
C ALA A 321 -1.75 0.67 -16.61
N LYS A 322 -2.94 0.08 -16.47
CA LYS A 322 -3.24 -0.84 -15.37
C LYS A 322 -2.54 -2.18 -15.56
N ALA A 323 -1.81 -2.61 -14.54
CA ALA A 323 -1.23 -3.93 -14.38
C ALA A 323 -1.68 -4.62 -13.08
N SER A 324 -2.34 -3.90 -12.16
CA SER A 324 -2.88 -4.42 -10.91
C SER A 324 -3.79 -5.64 -11.10
N ILE A 325 -3.78 -6.57 -10.15
CA ILE A 325 -4.58 -7.80 -10.18
C ILE A 325 -6.03 -7.48 -9.81
N PRO A 326 -7.04 -7.73 -10.66
CA PRO A 326 -8.43 -7.45 -10.29
C PRO A 326 -8.94 -8.35 -9.14
N PRO A 327 -10.08 -8.00 -8.50
CA PRO A 327 -10.64 -8.78 -7.41
C PRO A 327 -10.82 -10.27 -7.74
N LEU A 328 -10.34 -11.14 -6.85
CA LEU A 328 -10.42 -12.62 -6.97
C LEU A 328 -9.86 -13.20 -8.28
N LYS A 329 -9.00 -12.45 -8.99
CA LYS A 329 -8.35 -12.94 -10.21
C LYS A 329 -7.01 -13.61 -9.92
N THR A 330 -6.66 -14.51 -10.83
CA THR A 330 -5.35 -15.13 -10.90
C THR A 330 -4.66 -14.65 -12.17
N ILE A 331 -3.43 -14.17 -12.03
CA ILE A 331 -2.55 -13.81 -13.14
C ILE A 331 -1.25 -14.58 -12.93
N GLY A 332 -0.73 -15.19 -13.97
CA GLY A 332 0.49 -15.99 -13.86
C GLY A 332 1.35 -15.94 -15.11
N ARG A 333 2.57 -16.43 -14.95
CA ARG A 333 3.59 -16.49 -16.00
C ARG A 333 4.38 -17.79 -15.87
N GLU A 334 4.76 -18.34 -17.03
CA GLU A 334 5.77 -19.39 -17.10
C GLU A 334 7.14 -18.76 -17.37
N TYR A 335 8.13 -19.18 -16.58
CA TYR A 335 9.52 -18.77 -16.67
C TYR A 335 10.30 -19.84 -17.45
N PRO A 336 10.98 -19.47 -18.54
CA PRO A 336 11.72 -20.42 -19.38
C PRO A 336 13.08 -20.73 -18.76
N ILE A 337 13.07 -21.34 -17.57
CA ILE A 337 14.29 -21.70 -16.85
C ILE A 337 14.93 -22.91 -17.53
N ARG A 338 16.26 -22.94 -17.55
CA ARG A 338 17.04 -24.14 -17.88
C ARG A 338 17.79 -24.58 -16.63
N ALA A 339 17.86 -25.90 -16.43
CA ALA A 339 18.49 -26.51 -15.25
C ALA A 339 19.98 -26.14 -15.05
N GLY A 340 20.65 -25.67 -16.11
CA GLY A 340 22.10 -25.50 -16.13
C GLY A 340 22.82 -26.83 -16.30
N GLU A 341 24.16 -26.79 -16.34
CA GLU A 341 25.01 -27.98 -16.52
C GLU A 341 25.33 -28.68 -15.19
N CYS A 342 25.19 -27.97 -14.07
CA CYS A 342 25.52 -28.50 -12.76
C CYS A 342 24.52 -29.60 -12.37
N ARG A 343 25.01 -30.69 -11.77
CA ARG A 343 24.19 -31.82 -11.32
C ARG A 343 23.91 -31.69 -9.83
N GLY A 344 22.80 -32.28 -9.40
CA GLY A 344 22.44 -32.34 -7.98
C GLY A 344 21.31 -31.39 -7.58
N PRO A 345 21.14 -31.13 -6.28
CA PRO A 345 20.01 -30.39 -5.74
C PRO A 345 20.07 -28.90 -6.08
N HIS A 346 19.19 -28.44 -6.95
CA HIS A 346 19.02 -27.01 -7.23
C HIS A 346 17.92 -26.45 -6.34
N HIS A 347 18.15 -25.27 -5.78
CA HIS A 347 17.20 -24.60 -4.90
C HIS A 347 16.39 -23.59 -5.70
N LEU A 348 15.08 -23.85 -5.85
CA LEU A 348 14.14 -22.91 -6.45
C LEU A 348 13.50 -22.07 -5.34
N HIS A 349 13.55 -20.76 -5.51
CA HIS A 349 13.01 -19.79 -4.57
C HIS A 349 12.13 -18.78 -5.30
N VAL A 350 10.87 -18.69 -4.89
CA VAL A 350 9.89 -17.76 -5.45
C VAL A 350 9.31 -16.90 -4.33
N ARG A 351 9.22 -15.59 -4.55
CA ARG A 351 8.58 -14.65 -3.61
C ARG A 351 7.61 -13.73 -4.33
N LEU A 352 6.50 -13.42 -3.66
CA LEU A 352 5.66 -12.27 -3.97
C LEU A 352 6.08 -11.12 -3.05
N ASN A 353 6.58 -10.06 -3.67
CA ASN A 353 7.17 -8.93 -2.99
C ASN A 353 6.32 -7.68 -3.18
N PHE A 354 6.24 -6.86 -2.15
CA PHE A 354 5.62 -5.54 -2.21
C PHE A 354 6.57 -4.45 -1.69
N ARG A 355 6.55 -3.30 -2.35
CA ARG A 355 7.23 -2.08 -1.91
C ARG A 355 6.38 -0.86 -2.29
N HIS A 356 6.15 0.03 -1.34
CA HIS A 356 5.24 1.17 -1.53
C HIS A 356 5.76 2.23 -2.52
N LEU A 357 7.09 2.46 -2.60
CA LEU A 357 7.70 3.44 -3.50
C LEU A 357 8.89 2.85 -4.28
N PRO A 358 9.09 3.17 -5.57
CA PRO A 358 10.29 2.79 -6.31
C PRO A 358 11.49 3.65 -5.88
N PRO A 359 12.71 3.09 -5.76
CA PRO A 359 13.90 3.88 -5.42
C PRO A 359 14.17 5.01 -6.43
N THR A 360 14.02 4.75 -7.72
CA THR A 360 14.07 5.76 -8.80
C THR A 360 13.17 6.97 -8.55
N LEU A 361 12.00 6.80 -7.94
CA LEU A 361 11.14 7.94 -7.61
C LEU A 361 11.83 8.88 -6.62
N LEU A 362 12.50 8.34 -5.59
CA LEU A 362 13.19 9.15 -4.57
C LEU A 362 14.30 10.00 -5.18
N ASP A 363 14.96 9.53 -6.25
CA ASP A 363 15.88 10.36 -7.03
C ASP A 363 15.15 11.52 -7.70
N HIS A 364 14.01 11.23 -8.35
CA HIS A 364 13.22 12.21 -9.09
C HIS A 364 12.54 13.27 -8.21
N ILE A 365 12.24 12.97 -6.95
CA ILE A 365 11.69 13.94 -5.98
C ILE A 365 12.77 14.57 -5.08
N GLY A 366 14.06 14.28 -5.32
CA GLY A 366 15.18 14.95 -4.63
C GLY A 366 15.46 14.46 -3.22
N VAL A 367 15.04 13.24 -2.85
CA VAL A 367 15.31 12.63 -1.55
C VAL A 367 16.00 11.25 -1.65
N PRO A 368 17.06 11.09 -2.46
CA PRO A 368 17.74 9.80 -2.65
C PRO A 368 18.33 9.22 -1.36
N HIS A 369 18.66 10.09 -0.39
CA HIS A 369 19.19 9.70 0.90
C HIS A 369 18.20 8.86 1.73
N LEU A 370 16.90 8.87 1.42
CA LEU A 370 15.88 8.06 2.11
C LEU A 370 15.74 6.64 1.54
N LYS A 371 16.43 6.28 0.44
CA LYS A 371 16.32 4.96 -0.19
C LYS A 371 16.61 3.79 0.75
N HIS A 372 17.52 3.98 1.70
CA HIS A 372 17.88 2.95 2.68
C HIS A 372 16.73 2.61 3.65
N LEU A 373 15.71 3.47 3.75
CA LEU A 373 14.50 3.23 4.52
C LEU A 373 13.44 2.46 3.72
N LEU A 374 13.65 2.22 2.42
CA LEU A 374 12.73 1.44 1.60
C LEU A 374 12.78 -0.04 1.97
N GLU A 375 11.61 -0.59 2.28
CA GLU A 375 11.42 -1.96 2.71
C GLU A 375 10.75 -2.77 1.60
N VAL A 376 11.19 -4.02 1.47
CA VAL A 376 10.50 -5.03 0.66
C VAL A 376 9.77 -5.97 1.59
N VAL A 377 8.44 -5.98 1.50
CA VAL A 377 7.58 -6.91 2.24
C VAL A 377 7.41 -8.18 1.40
N VAL A 378 7.83 -9.32 1.95
CA VAL A 378 7.51 -10.63 1.37
C VAL A 378 6.09 -11.00 1.82
N ILE A 379 5.16 -10.97 0.87
CA ILE A 379 3.74 -11.32 1.06
C ILE A 379 3.59 -12.83 1.19
N ASP A 380 4.20 -13.57 0.27
CA ASP A 380 4.14 -15.02 0.21
C ASP A 380 5.43 -15.57 -0.42
N GLU A 381 5.80 -16.80 -0.04
CA GLU A 381 7.09 -17.40 -0.39
C GLU A 381 6.94 -18.91 -0.65
N TYR A 382 7.66 -19.39 -1.66
CA TYR A 382 7.74 -20.81 -2.01
C TYR A 382 9.20 -21.20 -2.20
N GLN A 383 9.63 -22.27 -1.53
CA GLN A 383 10.96 -22.84 -1.64
C GLN A 383 10.88 -24.35 -1.85
N CYS A 384 11.67 -24.86 -2.80
CA CYS A 384 11.78 -26.29 -3.01
C CYS A 384 13.16 -26.67 -3.56
N VAL A 385 13.42 -27.98 -3.61
CA VAL A 385 14.59 -28.55 -4.28
C VAL A 385 14.14 -29.23 -5.56
N VAL A 386 14.81 -28.91 -6.66
CA VAL A 386 14.68 -29.59 -7.96
C VAL A 386 15.94 -30.41 -8.20
N HIS A 387 15.78 -31.71 -8.44
CA HIS A 387 16.94 -32.59 -8.65
C HIS A 387 17.36 -32.61 -10.12
N ILE A 388 18.59 -32.16 -10.40
CA ILE A 388 19.17 -32.27 -11.73
C ILE A 388 19.94 -33.58 -11.82
N GLY A 389 19.36 -34.51 -12.57
CA GLY A 389 19.82 -35.89 -12.70
C GLY A 389 21.14 -36.05 -13.48
N PRO A 390 21.62 -37.30 -13.61
CA PRO A 390 22.80 -37.63 -14.40
C PRO A 390 22.64 -37.42 -15.91
#